data_AF-A0A7C6X7T3-F1
#
_entry.id   AF-A0A7C6X7T3-F1
#
_cell.length_a   1.000
_cell.length_b   1.000
_cell.length_c   1.000
_cell.angle_alpha   90.00
_cell.angle_beta   90.00
_cell.angle_gamma   90.00
#
_symmetry.space_group_name_H-M   'P 1'
#
loop_
_entity.id
_entity.type
_entity.pdbx_description
1 polymer ?
#
loop_
_entity_poly.entity_id
_entity_poly.type
_entity_poly.pdbx_seq_one_letter_code
_entity_poly.pdbx_strand_id
1 'polypeptide(L)'
;MSSSLLALLAFSPIFLAAILLVGLRWPAKRAMPLVFLFTVSIALYFWQMSLNRVLASTLQGLAITAGVLWIIFGAILLLNTLKHSGAIQSIRAGFITISPDRRVQAIIIAWLFGSFIEGASGFGTTAAIAAPLLV
;
A
#
# COMPACT_ATOMS: atom_id res chain seq x y z
N MET A 1 6.48 -31.98 12.58
CA MET A 1 7.36 -30.82 12.82
C MET A 1 6.91 -30.13 14.08
N SER A 2 7.82 -29.54 14.88
CA SER A 2 7.41 -28.75 16.04
C SER A 2 6.65 -27.50 15.58
N SER A 3 5.65 -27.08 16.36
CA SER A 3 4.85 -25.88 16.04
C SER A 3 5.71 -24.62 15.92
N SER A 4 6.80 -24.55 16.68
CA SER A 4 7.79 -23.48 16.61
C SER A 4 8.47 -23.40 15.22
N LEU A 5 8.84 -24.54 14.65
CA LEU A 5 9.46 -24.59 13.33
C LEU A 5 8.48 -24.17 12.22
N LEU A 6 7.22 -24.61 12.31
CA LEU A 6 6.18 -24.20 11.37
C LEU A 6 5.91 -22.70 11.44
N ALA A 7 5.91 -22.12 12.64
CA ALA A 7 5.76 -20.68 12.83
C ALA A 7 6.93 -19.89 12.21
N LEU A 8 8.17 -20.33 12.42
CA LEU A 8 9.35 -19.70 11.84
C LEU A 8 9.35 -19.77 10.31
N LEU A 9 8.99 -20.92 9.75
CA LEU A 9 8.89 -21.10 8.31
C LEU A 9 7.77 -20.22 7.72
N ALA A 10 6.60 -20.13 8.35
CA ALA A 10 5.51 -19.25 7.92
C ALA A 10 5.87 -17.76 8.01
N PHE A 11 6.72 -17.39 8.98
CA PHE A 11 7.22 -16.02 9.13
C PHE A 11 8.32 -15.67 8.12
N SER A 12 9.08 -16.65 7.64
CA SER A 12 10.28 -16.42 6.84
C SER A 12 10.10 -15.57 5.58
N PRO A 13 9.00 -15.62 4.80
CA PRO A 13 8.82 -14.73 3.66
C PRO A 13 8.69 -13.26 4.06
N ILE A 14 8.00 -12.99 5.18
CA ILE A 14 7.82 -11.64 5.73
C ILE A 14 9.19 -11.11 6.18
N PHE A 15 9.96 -11.95 6.88
CA PHE A 15 11.30 -11.60 7.31
C PHE A 15 12.24 -11.31 6.12
N LEU A 16 12.18 -12.13 5.07
CA LEU A 16 12.93 -11.91 3.85
C LEU A 16 12.55 -10.57 3.18
N ALA A 17 11.25 -10.26 3.09
CA ALA A 17 10.78 -8.98 2.59
C ALA A 17 11.33 -7.80 3.39
N ALA A 18 11.33 -7.89 4.73
CA ALA A 18 11.90 -6.87 5.60
C ALA A 18 13.40 -6.67 5.37
N ILE A 19 14.17 -7.75 5.24
CA ILE A 19 15.61 -7.66 4.93
C ILE A 19 15.84 -6.99 3.57
N LEU A 20 15.12 -7.42 2.53
CA LEU A 20 15.33 -6.91 1.17
C LEU A 20 14.90 -5.44 1.04
N LEU A 21 13.75 -5.07 1.60
CA LEU A 21 13.16 -3.72 1.45
C LEU A 21 13.71 -2.71 2.46
N VAL A 22 13.88 -3.10 3.73
CA VAL A 22 14.28 -2.17 4.80
C VAL A 22 15.79 -2.25 5.03
N GLY A 23 16.33 -3.45 5.14
CA GLY A 23 17.76 -3.67 5.39
C GLY A 23 18.62 -3.28 4.19
N LEU A 24 18.36 -3.89 3.04
CA LEU A 24 19.13 -3.71 1.81
C LEU A 24 18.58 -2.57 0.91
N ARG A 25 17.40 -2.05 1.23
CA ARG A 25 16.74 -0.95 0.48
C ARG A 25 16.59 -1.25 -1.00
N TRP A 26 16.35 -2.51 -1.35
CA TRP A 26 16.12 -2.90 -2.74
C TRP A 26 14.78 -2.37 -3.23
N PRO A 27 14.68 -1.98 -4.52
CA PRO A 27 13.40 -1.60 -5.08
C PRO A 27 12.44 -2.78 -5.03
N ALA A 28 11.18 -2.52 -4.65
CA ALA A 28 10.13 -3.54 -4.54
C ALA A 28 9.96 -4.37 -5.82
N LYS A 29 10.20 -3.76 -6.99
CA LYS A 29 10.20 -4.43 -8.30
C LYS A 29 11.16 -5.63 -8.38
N ARG A 30 12.27 -5.62 -7.63
CA ARG A 30 13.25 -6.72 -7.57
C ARG A 30 13.03 -7.60 -6.34
N ALA A 31 12.74 -7.00 -5.20
CA ALA A 31 12.59 -7.73 -3.93
C ALA A 31 11.34 -8.64 -3.92
N MET A 32 10.19 -8.13 -4.35
CA MET A 32 8.92 -8.87 -4.22
C MET A 32 8.84 -10.13 -5.08
N PRO A 33 9.35 -10.18 -6.33
CA PRO A 33 9.42 -11.43 -7.08
C PRO A 33 10.25 -12.51 -6.39
N LEU A 34 11.36 -12.13 -5.73
CA LEU A 34 12.20 -13.08 -5.00
C LEU A 34 11.46 -13.63 -3.76
N VAL A 35 10.78 -12.75 -3.01
CA VAL A 35 9.93 -13.17 -1.88
C VAL A 35 8.81 -14.09 -2.33
N PHE A 36 8.19 -13.79 -3.47
CA PHE A 36 7.15 -14.65 -4.06
C PHE A 36 7.69 -16.03 -4.42
N LEU A 37 8.81 -16.10 -5.14
CA LEU A 37 9.45 -17.38 -5.50
C LEU A 37 9.81 -18.19 -4.26
N PHE A 38 10.38 -17.55 -3.24
CA PHE A 38 10.68 -18.19 -1.97
C PHE A 38 9.42 -18.73 -1.26
N THR A 39 8.33 -17.96 -1.27
CA THR A 39 7.03 -18.37 -0.71
C THR A 39 6.46 -19.58 -1.46
N VAL A 40 6.54 -19.58 -2.80
CA VAL A 40 6.11 -20.70 -3.64
C VAL A 40 6.92 -21.96 -3.35
N SER A 41 8.25 -21.83 -3.19
CA SER A 41 9.10 -22.95 -2.81
C SER A 41 8.68 -23.54 -1.47
N ILE A 42 8.43 -22.69 -0.47
CA ILE A 42 7.93 -23.16 0.84
C ILE A 42 6.58 -23.88 0.70
N ALA A 43 5.64 -23.30 -0.04
CA ALA A 43 4.31 -23.87 -0.26
C ALA A 43 4.37 -25.27 -0.90
N LEU A 44 5.23 -25.46 -1.90
CA LEU A 44 5.36 -26.74 -2.61
C LEU A 44 6.12 -27.79 -1.82
N TYR A 45 7.27 -27.43 -1.22
CA TYR A 45 8.18 -28.42 -0.63
C TYR A 45 7.88 -28.73 0.83
N PHE A 46 7.47 -27.73 1.63
CA PHE A 46 7.24 -27.92 3.06
C PHE A 46 5.76 -28.12 3.40
N TRP A 47 4.86 -27.38 2.73
CA TRP A 47 3.41 -27.51 2.93
C TRP A 47 2.77 -28.54 1.98
N GLN A 48 3.54 -29.07 1.03
CA GLN A 48 3.09 -30.05 0.04
C GLN A 48 1.79 -29.64 -0.66
N MET A 49 1.63 -28.35 -0.93
CA MET A 49 0.48 -27.83 -1.66
C MET A 49 0.55 -28.33 -3.10
N SER A 50 -0.60 -28.68 -3.67
CA SER A 50 -0.67 -29.02 -5.10
C SER A 50 -0.30 -27.80 -5.94
N LEU A 51 0.34 -28.05 -7.08
CA LEU A 51 0.73 -27.00 -8.03
C LEU A 51 -0.50 -26.20 -8.49
N ASN A 52 -1.64 -26.86 -8.67
CA ASN A 52 -2.92 -26.21 -8.99
C ASN A 52 -3.35 -25.21 -7.91
N ARG A 53 -3.16 -25.52 -6.63
CA ARG A 53 -3.52 -24.60 -5.54
C ARG A 53 -2.61 -23.37 -5.55
N VAL A 54 -1.31 -23.56 -5.78
CA VAL A 54 -0.35 -22.44 -5.89
C VAL A 54 -0.69 -21.53 -7.07
N LEU A 55 -0.99 -22.11 -8.25
CA LEU A 55 -1.39 -21.33 -9.42
C LEU A 55 -2.71 -20.58 -9.17
N ALA A 56 -3.71 -21.23 -8.58
CA ALA A 56 -4.98 -20.61 -8.24
C ALA A 56 -4.79 -19.43 -7.26
N SER A 57 -3.98 -19.60 -6.21
CA SER A 57 -3.66 -18.51 -5.27
C SER A 57 -2.88 -17.39 -5.94
N THR A 58 -1.99 -17.71 -6.90
CA THR A 58 -1.26 -16.68 -7.67
C THR A 58 -2.22 -15.86 -8.53
N LEU A 59 -3.15 -16.52 -9.24
CA LEU A 59 -4.18 -15.84 -10.03
C LEU A 59 -5.13 -15.01 -9.16
N GLN A 60 -5.51 -15.53 -7.99
CA GLN A 60 -6.29 -14.77 -7.01
C GLN A 60 -5.54 -13.51 -6.56
N GLY A 61 -4.24 -13.61 -6.30
CA GLY A 61 -3.39 -12.45 -5.98
C GLY A 61 -3.37 -11.40 -7.09
N LEU A 62 -3.31 -11.83 -8.35
CA LEU A 62 -3.40 -10.93 -9.51
C LEU A 62 -4.78 -10.25 -9.62
N ALA A 63 -5.87 -10.99 -9.37
CA ALA A 63 -7.22 -10.43 -9.36
C ALA A 63 -7.39 -9.38 -8.24
N ILE A 64 -6.88 -9.65 -7.04
CA ILE A 64 -6.84 -8.68 -5.94
C ILE A 64 -6.04 -7.44 -6.35
N THR A 65 -4.89 -7.64 -7.00
CA THR A 65 -4.05 -6.54 -7.48
C THR A 65 -4.77 -5.66 -8.50
N ALA A 66 -5.57 -6.25 -9.39
CA ALA A 66 -6.39 -5.48 -10.34
C ALA A 66 -7.40 -4.58 -9.61
N GLY A 67 -8.03 -5.06 -8.54
CA GLY A 67 -8.89 -4.25 -7.68
C GLY A 67 -8.15 -3.08 -7.02
N VAL A 68 -6.95 -3.31 -6.51
CA VAL A 68 -6.10 -2.24 -5.95
C VAL A 68 -5.73 -1.21 -7.02
N LEU A 69 -5.34 -1.64 -8.23
CA LEU A 69 -5.03 -0.74 -9.33
C LEU A 69 -6.24 0.10 -9.76
N TRP A 70 -7.46 -0.46 -9.72
CA TRP A 70 -8.69 0.26 -9.99
C TRP A 70 -8.93 1.40 -8.98
N ILE A 71 -8.71 1.15 -7.70
CA ILE A 71 -8.80 2.16 -6.63
C ILE A 71 -7.76 3.27 -6.84
N ILE A 72 -6.49 2.90 -7.08
CA ILE A 72 -5.40 3.86 -7.32
C ILE A 72 -5.70 4.72 -8.54
N PHE A 73 -6.21 4.12 -9.62
CA PHE A 73 -6.62 4.85 -10.82
C PHE A 73 -7.68 5.90 -10.50
N GLY A 74 -8.77 5.53 -9.81
CA GLY A 74 -9.83 6.46 -9.42
C GLY A 74 -9.31 7.60 -8.54
N ALA A 75 -8.42 7.30 -7.61
CA ALA A 75 -7.80 8.30 -6.73
C ALA A 75 -6.90 9.28 -7.49
N ILE A 76 -6.06 8.79 -8.41
CA ILE A 76 -5.20 9.63 -9.25
C ILE A 76 -6.04 10.47 -10.21
N LEU A 77 -7.10 9.90 -10.78
CA LEU A 77 -8.05 10.63 -11.62
C LEU A 77 -8.67 11.79 -10.83
N LEU A 78 -9.23 11.51 -9.65
CA LEU A 78 -9.81 12.53 -8.77
C LEU A 78 -8.80 13.61 -8.41
N LEU A 79 -7.58 13.24 -7.99
CA LEU A 79 -6.53 14.19 -7.64
C LEU A 79 -6.18 15.10 -8.83
N ASN A 80 -6.03 14.54 -10.04
CA ASN A 80 -5.74 15.33 -11.23
C ASN A 80 -6.92 16.22 -11.61
N THR A 81 -8.16 15.73 -11.54
CA THR A 81 -9.36 16.55 -11.76
C THR A 81 -9.41 17.73 -10.80
N LEU A 82 -9.19 17.51 -9.50
CA LEU A 82 -9.16 18.57 -8.49
C LEU A 82 -8.03 19.57 -8.73
N LYS A 83 -6.87 19.11 -9.21
CA LYS A 83 -5.72 19.95 -9.54
C LYS A 83 -5.99 20.83 -10.76
N HIS A 84 -6.55 20.26 -11.83
CA HIS A 84 -6.82 20.98 -13.07
C HIS A 84 -8.06 21.88 -12.98
N SER A 85 -9.02 21.57 -12.13
CA SER A 85 -10.21 22.41 -11.92
C SER A 85 -9.99 23.61 -11.00
N GLY A 86 -8.84 23.69 -10.32
CA GLY A 86 -8.57 24.71 -9.31
C GLY A 86 -9.18 24.42 -7.93
N ALA A 87 -9.86 23.28 -7.76
CA ALA A 87 -10.53 22.92 -6.51
C ALA A 87 -9.53 22.71 -5.35
N ILE A 88 -8.30 22.26 -5.65
CA ILE A 88 -7.24 22.14 -4.63
C ILE A 88 -6.96 23.49 -3.96
N GLN A 89 -6.94 24.58 -4.72
CA GLN A 89 -6.69 25.93 -4.19
C GLN A 89 -7.84 26.39 -3.28
N SER A 90 -9.09 26.10 -3.67
CA SER A 90 -10.27 26.39 -2.85
C SER A 90 -10.25 25.62 -1.52
N ILE A 91 -9.87 24.33 -1.56
CA ILE A 91 -9.71 23.51 -0.35
C ILE A 91 -8.61 24.08 0.55
N ARG A 92 -7.45 24.45 -0.01
CA ARG A 92 -6.34 25.07 0.74
C ARG A 92 -6.75 26.40 1.37
N ALA A 93 -7.49 27.24 0.64
CA ALA A 93 -8.00 28.51 1.18
C ALA A 93 -8.93 28.27 2.39
N GLY A 94 -9.79 27.25 2.32
CA GLY A 94 -10.63 26.84 3.45
C GLY A 94 -9.82 26.47 4.71
N PHE A 95 -8.73 25.72 4.55
CA PHE A 95 -7.86 25.37 5.68
C PHE A 95 -7.10 26.57 6.27
N ILE A 96 -6.68 27.53 5.44
CA ILE A 96 -6.04 28.77 5.91
C ILE A 96 -7.00 29.60 6.77
N THR A 97 -8.29 29.63 6.42
CA THR A 97 -9.32 30.32 7.20
C THR A 97 -9.50 29.72 8.60
N ILE A 98 -9.29 28.40 8.78
CA ILE A 98 -9.36 27.75 10.10
C ILE A 98 -8.13 28.13 10.95
N SER A 99 -6.93 28.02 10.37
CA SER A 99 -5.70 28.43 11.03
C SER A 99 -4.60 28.74 10.01
N PRO A 100 -3.91 29.88 10.14
CA PRO A 100 -2.74 30.19 9.31
C PRO A 100 -1.47 29.44 9.73
N ASP A 101 -1.45 28.78 10.90
CA ASP A 101 -0.28 28.04 11.36
C ASP A 101 -0.09 26.73 10.58
N ARG A 102 1.03 26.61 9.84
CA ARG A 102 1.36 25.44 9.02
C ARG A 102 1.44 24.14 9.83
N ARG A 103 1.75 24.20 11.14
CA ARG A 103 1.79 23.04 12.02
C ARG A 103 0.38 22.50 12.28
N VAL A 104 -0.57 23.40 12.54
CA VAL A 104 -1.98 23.04 12.73
C VAL A 104 -2.57 22.52 11.43
N GLN A 105 -2.25 23.14 10.30
CA GLN A 105 -2.68 22.66 8.98
C GLN A 105 -2.14 21.28 8.66
N ALA A 106 -0.88 20.99 9.00
CA ALA A 106 -0.31 19.66 8.81
C ALA A 106 -1.11 18.60 9.58
N ILE A 107 -1.54 18.90 10.82
CA ILE A 107 -2.39 17.99 11.60
C ILE A 107 -3.76 17.84 10.93
N ILE A 108 -4.42 18.93 10.53
CA ILE A 108 -5.75 18.87 9.88
C ILE A 108 -5.69 18.06 8.57
N ILE A 109 -4.67 18.29 7.74
CA ILE A 109 -4.54 17.64 6.43
C ILE A 109 -4.08 16.18 6.59
N ALA A 110 -3.04 15.93 7.38
CA ALA A 110 -2.49 14.58 7.52
C ALA A 110 -3.38 13.66 8.35
N TRP A 111 -4.07 14.20 9.38
CA TRP A 111 -4.88 13.40 10.29
C TRP A 111 -6.36 13.37 9.87
N LEU A 112 -7.03 14.51 9.67
CA LEU A 112 -8.47 14.53 9.38
C LEU A 112 -8.77 14.24 7.91
N PHE A 113 -8.20 15.03 7.01
CA PHE A 113 -8.44 14.85 5.58
C PHE A 113 -7.83 13.53 5.08
N GLY A 114 -6.64 13.19 5.56
CA GLY A 114 -6.01 11.92 5.28
C GLY A 114 -6.88 10.72 5.65
N SER A 115 -7.35 10.64 6.90
CA SER A 115 -8.22 9.56 7.34
C SER A 115 -9.59 9.53 6.64
N PHE A 116 -10.13 10.69 6.25
CA PHE A 116 -11.36 10.74 5.43
C PHE A 116 -11.14 10.09 4.05
N ILE A 117 -10.05 10.43 3.36
CA ILE A 117 -9.71 9.83 2.08
C ILE A 117 -9.39 8.34 2.24
N GLU A 118 -8.76 7.93 3.34
CA GLU A 118 -8.55 6.51 3.64
C GLU A 118 -9.86 5.75 3.81
N GLY A 119 -10.82 6.33 4.55
CA GLY A 119 -12.16 5.77 4.71
C GLY A 119 -12.94 5.67 3.40
N ALA A 120 -12.74 6.59 2.47
CA ALA A 120 -13.38 6.57 1.15
C ALA A 120 -12.68 5.65 0.13
N SER A 121 -11.35 5.52 0.20
CA SER A 121 -10.53 4.74 -0.75
C SER A 121 -10.20 3.32 -0.28
N GLY A 122 -10.40 3.02 1.00
CA GLY A 122 -10.21 1.69 1.58
C GLY A 122 -8.78 1.39 2.05
N PHE A 123 -7.72 1.80 1.34
CA PHE A 123 -6.32 1.53 1.76
C PHE A 123 -5.26 2.44 1.10
N GLY A 124 -4.28 2.94 1.88
CA GLY A 124 -2.94 3.35 1.43
C GLY A 124 -2.81 4.55 0.49
N THR A 125 -3.91 5.01 -0.10
CA THR A 125 -3.95 6.11 -1.09
C THR A 125 -3.81 7.49 -0.45
N THR A 126 -3.98 7.56 0.87
CA THR A 126 -3.92 8.76 1.69
C THR A 126 -2.66 9.58 1.47
N ALA A 127 -1.49 8.92 1.52
CA ALA A 127 -0.21 9.60 1.39
C ALA A 127 -0.03 10.26 0.02
N ALA A 128 -0.56 9.65 -1.05
CA ALA A 128 -0.45 10.17 -2.41
C ALA A 128 -1.32 11.42 -2.64
N ILE A 129 -2.48 11.50 -1.98
CA ILE A 129 -3.42 12.63 -2.12
C ILE A 129 -3.12 13.75 -1.12
N ALA A 130 -2.75 13.41 0.12
CA ALA A 130 -2.48 14.39 1.17
C ALA A 130 -1.16 15.14 0.96
N ALA A 131 -0.13 14.49 0.40
CA ALA A 131 1.19 15.12 0.23
C ALA A 131 1.17 16.40 -0.63
N PRO A 132 0.49 16.46 -1.80
CA PRO A 132 0.35 17.70 -2.57
C PRO A 132 -0.33 18.84 -1.83
N LEU A 133 -1.20 18.56 -0.84
CA LEU A 133 -1.88 19.59 -0.06
C LEU A 133 -0.97 20.25 0.97
N LEU A 134 0.10 19.57 1.40
CA LEU A 134 1.07 20.06 2.39
C LEU A 134 2.15 20.99 1.80
N VAL A 135 2.35 20.99 0.48
CA VAL A 135 3.39 21.77 -0.24
C VAL A 135 2.87 23.15 -0.65
#